data_AF-A0A0R2X1N7-F1
#
_entry.id   AF-A0A0R2X1N7-F1
#
_cell.length_a   1.000
_cell.length_b   1.000
_cell.length_c   1.000
_cell.angle_alpha   90.00
_cell.angle_beta   90.00
_cell.angle_gamma   90.00
#
_symmetry.space_group_name_H-M   'P 1'
#
loop_
_entity.id
_entity.type
_entity.pdbx_description
1 polymer ?
#
loop_
_entity_poly.entity_id
_entity_poly.type
_entity_poly.pdbx_seq_one_letter_code
_entity_poly.pdbx_strand_id
1 'polypeptide(L)'
;MLKKNKIYWMEGTTKKDIEGLLKNQGFNWLRSQRNRRIFVLGYALILALLASGSYYKQFKEWFAVDSLIPLFVLIAITLLTLAGFSLLRVSVRGIAEAPDELLDERQRSIRNSNYRYSYLLLGYVVIVFMILLSIAPENRPFSEGEQGDAGFVYISLLMTMASLPSMVMAWRERDI
;
A
#
# COMPACT_ATOMS: atom_id res chain seq x y z
N MET A 1 -22.36 -8.01 34.24
CA MET A 1 -21.93 -6.75 33.57
C MET A 1 -21.28 -7.10 32.23
N LEU A 2 -21.93 -6.81 31.11
CA LEU A 2 -21.35 -6.99 29.77
C LEU A 2 -20.11 -6.09 29.65
N LYS A 3 -18.92 -6.69 29.49
CA LYS A 3 -17.67 -5.98 29.24
C LYS A 3 -17.87 -5.14 27.97
N LYS A 4 -18.11 -3.82 28.11
CA LYS A 4 -18.24 -2.90 26.98
C LYS A 4 -16.99 -3.09 26.11
N ASN A 5 -17.17 -3.52 24.86
CA ASN A 5 -16.09 -3.57 23.88
C ASN A 5 -15.60 -2.13 23.71
N LYS A 6 -14.46 -1.79 24.33
CA LYS A 6 -13.81 -0.49 24.14
C LYS A 6 -13.50 -0.38 22.63
N ILE A 7 -14.03 0.67 22.00
CA ILE A 7 -13.79 1.00 20.59
C ILE A 7 -12.48 1.78 20.59
N TYR A 8 -11.50 1.31 19.82
CA TYR A 8 -10.12 1.83 19.90
C TYR A 8 -9.78 2.80 18.75
N TRP A 9 -10.66 3.03 17.76
CA TRP A 9 -10.36 3.92 16.62
C TRP A 9 -11.59 4.53 15.90
N MET A 10 -11.31 5.55 15.07
CA MET A 10 -12.25 6.34 14.23
C MET A 10 -13.02 5.53 13.16
N GLU A 11 -12.68 4.25 12.95
CA GLU A 11 -13.31 3.36 11.97
C GLU A 11 -14.29 2.34 12.58
N GLY A 12 -14.56 2.41 13.90
CA GLY A 12 -15.52 1.51 14.55
C GLY A 12 -15.04 0.07 14.75
N THR A 13 -13.74 -0.20 14.55
CA THR A 13 -13.16 -1.52 14.80
C THR A 13 -13.12 -1.83 16.29
N THR A 14 -13.65 -2.98 16.69
CA THR A 14 -13.70 -3.39 18.10
C THR A 14 -12.43 -4.11 18.52
N LYS A 15 -12.16 -4.13 19.84
CA LYS A 15 -11.09 -4.95 20.43
C LYS A 15 -11.07 -6.39 19.92
N LYS A 16 -12.26 -6.98 19.73
CA LYS A 16 -12.44 -8.36 19.27
C LYS A 16 -11.94 -8.55 17.84
N ASP A 17 -12.11 -7.56 16.97
CA ASP A 17 -11.68 -7.66 15.57
C ASP A 17 -10.16 -7.64 15.47
N ILE A 18 -9.50 -6.78 16.25
CA ILE A 18 -8.04 -6.68 16.31
C ILE A 18 -7.44 -7.92 16.97
N GLU A 19 -7.98 -8.37 18.11
CA GLU A 19 -7.55 -9.63 18.75
C GLU A 19 -7.81 -10.83 17.83
N GLY A 20 -8.90 -10.82 17.07
CA GLY A 20 -9.23 -11.81 16.06
C GLY A 20 -8.18 -11.86 14.96
N LEU A 21 -7.77 -10.73 14.41
CA LEU A 21 -6.70 -10.64 13.40
C LEU A 21 -5.34 -11.08 13.94
N LEU A 22 -5.01 -10.69 15.19
CA LEU A 22 -3.77 -11.08 15.86
C LEU A 22 -3.70 -12.60 16.10
N LYS A 23 -4.83 -13.24 16.46
CA LYS A 23 -4.92 -14.67 16.77
C LYS A 23 -5.32 -15.56 15.59
N ASN A 24 -5.76 -14.99 14.47
CA ASN A 24 -6.22 -15.75 13.31
C ASN A 24 -5.11 -16.70 12.83
N GLN A 25 -5.38 -17.98 12.63
CA GLN A 25 -4.41 -18.95 12.09
C GLN A 25 -4.69 -19.35 10.63
N GLY A 26 -5.80 -18.88 10.04
CA GLY A 26 -6.24 -19.32 8.70
C GLY A 26 -5.30 -18.93 7.55
N PHE A 27 -4.49 -17.89 7.73
CA PHE A 27 -3.60 -17.35 6.68
C PHE A 27 -2.12 -17.73 6.87
N ASN A 28 -1.82 -18.90 7.44
CA ASN A 28 -0.44 -19.32 7.70
C ASN A 28 0.45 -19.36 6.43
N TRP A 29 -0.12 -19.62 5.25
CA TRP A 29 0.63 -19.58 3.98
C TRP A 29 1.08 -18.17 3.60
N LEU A 30 0.32 -17.12 3.94
CA LEU A 30 0.69 -15.71 3.74
C LEU A 30 1.82 -15.26 4.69
N ARG A 31 2.09 -16.03 5.76
CA ARG A 31 3.06 -15.67 6.81
C ARG A 31 4.48 -16.12 6.52
N SER A 32 4.66 -17.05 5.58
CA SER A 32 5.99 -17.46 5.15
C SER A 32 6.77 -16.25 4.65
N GLN A 33 7.99 -16.05 5.14
CA GLN A 33 8.82 -14.91 4.75
C GLN A 33 9.01 -14.82 3.23
N ARG A 34 9.14 -15.97 2.55
CA ARG A 34 9.26 -16.03 1.09
C ARG A 34 8.00 -15.48 0.41
N ASN A 35 6.83 -15.89 0.88
CA ASN A 35 5.56 -15.47 0.29
C ASN A 35 5.31 -13.98 0.57
N ARG A 36 5.59 -13.49 1.78
CA ARG A 36 5.51 -12.06 2.11
C ARG A 36 6.37 -11.20 1.19
N ARG A 37 7.61 -11.62 0.91
CA ARG A 37 8.49 -10.90 -0.03
C ARG A 37 7.93 -10.89 -1.45
N ILE A 38 7.37 -12.00 -1.91
CA ILE A 38 6.69 -12.07 -3.22
C ILE A 38 5.50 -11.11 -3.24
N PHE A 39 4.69 -11.04 -2.17
CA PHE A 39 3.59 -10.08 -2.06
C PHE A 39 4.06 -8.63 -2.10
N VAL A 40 5.15 -8.30 -1.40
CA VAL A 40 5.73 -6.95 -1.42
C VAL A 40 6.17 -6.57 -2.84
N LEU A 41 6.85 -7.47 -3.55
CA LEU A 41 7.26 -7.23 -4.94
C LEU A 41 6.05 -7.11 -5.87
N GLY A 42 5.08 -8.01 -5.75
CA GLY A 42 3.83 -7.96 -6.52
C GLY A 42 3.07 -6.66 -6.27
N TYR A 43 2.98 -6.22 -5.02
CA TYR A 43 2.31 -4.97 -4.68
C TYR A 43 3.07 -3.74 -5.19
N ALA A 44 4.40 -3.74 -5.10
CA ALA A 44 5.22 -2.68 -5.69
C ALA A 44 5.01 -2.58 -7.21
N LEU A 45 4.89 -3.71 -7.91
CA LEU A 45 4.54 -3.74 -9.34
C LEU A 45 3.13 -3.18 -9.59
N ILE A 46 2.14 -3.52 -8.75
CA ILE A 46 0.79 -2.98 -8.85
C ILE A 46 0.78 -1.46 -8.66
N LEU A 47 1.57 -0.93 -7.70
CA LEU A 47 1.72 0.52 -7.50
C LEU A 47 2.36 1.21 -8.71
N ALA A 48 3.36 0.58 -9.34
CA ALA A 48 3.96 1.09 -10.57
C ALA A 48 2.95 1.10 -11.74
N LEU A 49 2.15 0.03 -11.88
CA LEU A 49 1.06 -0.04 -12.85
C LEU A 49 -0.01 1.02 -12.57
N LEU A 50 -0.36 1.25 -11.30
CA LEU A 50 -1.28 2.31 -10.93
C LEU A 50 -0.74 3.67 -11.33
N ALA A 51 0.54 3.97 -11.05
CA ALA A 51 1.18 5.22 -11.46
C ALA A 51 1.17 5.39 -13.00
N SER A 52 1.34 4.29 -13.75
CA SER A 52 1.25 4.32 -15.21
C SER A 52 -0.15 4.67 -15.74
N GLY A 53 -1.19 4.60 -14.89
CA GLY A 53 -2.53 5.09 -15.21
C GLY A 53 -2.58 6.58 -15.57
N SER A 54 -1.56 7.36 -15.21
CA SER A 54 -1.41 8.75 -15.67
C SER A 54 -1.24 8.89 -17.19
N TYR A 55 -0.83 7.82 -17.87
CA TYR A 55 -0.73 7.72 -19.33
C TYR A 55 -1.96 7.05 -19.98
N TYR A 56 -3.12 7.12 -19.31
CA TYR A 56 -4.35 6.46 -19.76
C TYR A 56 -4.78 6.87 -21.18
N LYS A 57 -4.57 8.14 -21.56
CA LYS A 57 -4.93 8.62 -22.91
C LYS A 57 -4.15 7.89 -24.00
N GLN A 58 -2.83 7.84 -23.88
CA GLN A 58 -1.96 7.11 -24.81
C GLN A 58 -2.27 5.61 -24.81
N PHE A 59 -2.56 5.04 -23.64
CA PHE A 59 -2.97 3.65 -23.53
C PHE A 59 -4.30 3.39 -24.27
N LYS A 60 -5.26 4.31 -24.21
CA LYS A 60 -6.54 4.19 -24.91
C LYS A 60 -6.38 4.22 -26.44
N GLU A 61 -5.43 4.99 -26.97
CA GLU A 61 -5.13 5.08 -28.41
C GLU A 61 -4.67 3.75 -29.02
N TRP A 62 -4.13 2.83 -28.22
CA TRP A 62 -3.74 1.50 -28.68
C TRP A 62 -4.94 0.57 -28.95
N PHE A 63 -6.14 0.99 -28.57
CA PHE A 63 -7.39 0.26 -28.76
C PHE A 63 -8.32 1.03 -29.69
N ALA A 64 -9.35 0.35 -30.20
CA ALA A 64 -10.42 1.02 -30.94
C ALA A 64 -11.08 2.11 -30.08
N VAL A 65 -11.51 3.20 -30.71
CA VAL A 65 -12.04 4.41 -30.04
C VAL A 65 -13.18 4.11 -29.06
N ASP A 66 -14.04 3.14 -29.40
CA ASP A 66 -15.21 2.71 -28.61
C ASP A 66 -14.93 1.55 -27.64
N SER A 67 -13.67 1.10 -27.54
CA SER A 67 -13.32 0.00 -26.66
C SER A 67 -13.40 0.40 -25.20
N LEU A 68 -14.12 -0.40 -24.40
CA LEU A 68 -14.19 -0.28 -22.95
C LEU A 68 -13.04 -1.00 -22.23
N ILE A 69 -12.22 -1.77 -22.95
CA ILE A 69 -11.13 -2.57 -22.38
C ILE A 69 -10.17 -1.70 -21.54
N PRO A 70 -9.70 -0.52 -22.00
CA PRO A 70 -8.79 0.31 -21.21
C PRO A 70 -9.38 0.73 -19.86
N LEU A 71 -10.67 1.06 -19.85
CA LEU A 71 -11.39 1.45 -18.63
C LEU A 71 -11.46 0.28 -17.65
N PHE A 72 -11.82 -0.93 -18.11
CA PHE A 72 -11.87 -2.10 -17.25
C PHE A 72 -10.50 -2.47 -16.67
N VAL A 73 -9.42 -2.31 -17.45
CA VAL A 73 -8.05 -2.52 -16.97
C VAL A 73 -7.71 -1.53 -15.85
N LEU A 74 -8.02 -0.24 -16.04
CA LEU A 74 -7.79 0.79 -15.02
C LEU A 74 -8.55 0.50 -13.72
N ILE A 75 -9.83 0.11 -13.84
CA ILE A 75 -10.66 -0.29 -12.69
C ILE A 75 -10.07 -1.51 -12.00
N ALA A 76 -9.67 -2.53 -12.77
CA ALA A 76 -9.07 -3.75 -12.23
C ALA A 76 -7.79 -3.46 -11.45
N ILE A 77 -6.88 -2.63 -11.98
CA ILE A 77 -5.64 -2.23 -11.31
C ILE A 77 -5.94 -1.47 -10.02
N THR A 78 -6.93 -0.57 -10.05
CA THR A 78 -7.34 0.19 -8.86
C THR A 78 -7.87 -0.73 -7.77
N LEU A 79 -8.77 -1.67 -8.11
CA LEU A 79 -9.29 -2.66 -7.17
C LEU A 79 -8.19 -3.59 -6.65
N LEU A 80 -7.27 -4.02 -7.51
CA LEU A 80 -6.13 -4.84 -7.14
C LEU A 80 -5.19 -4.10 -6.16
N THR A 81 -5.07 -2.78 -6.29
CA THR A 81 -4.31 -1.96 -5.34
C THR A 81 -4.97 -1.95 -3.96
N LEU A 82 -6.30 -1.80 -3.89
CA LEU A 82 -7.05 -1.83 -2.62
C LEU A 82 -7.01 -3.23 -1.98
N ALA A 83 -7.18 -4.28 -2.78
CA ALA A 83 -7.09 -5.65 -2.32
C ALA A 83 -5.66 -5.99 -1.85
N GLY A 84 -4.64 -5.60 -2.61
CA GLY A 84 -3.24 -5.80 -2.26
C GLY A 84 -2.85 -5.08 -0.97
N PHE A 85 -3.32 -3.85 -0.77
CA PHE A 85 -3.14 -3.11 0.47
C PHE A 85 -3.72 -3.88 1.67
N SER A 86 -4.95 -4.38 1.51
CA SER A 86 -5.65 -5.13 2.56
C SER A 86 -4.95 -6.46 2.86
N LEU A 87 -4.50 -7.18 1.83
CA LEU A 87 -3.75 -8.44 1.97
C LEU A 87 -2.39 -8.24 2.65
N LEU A 88 -1.69 -7.15 2.34
CA LEU A 88 -0.44 -6.80 3.03
C LEU A 88 -0.68 -6.58 4.53
N ARG A 89 -1.73 -5.86 4.92
CA ARG A 89 -2.10 -5.67 6.34
C ARG A 89 -2.38 -7.01 7.03
N VAL A 90 -3.12 -7.91 6.37
CA VAL A 90 -3.37 -9.26 6.89
C VAL A 90 -2.07 -10.07 7.04
N SER A 91 -1.12 -9.94 6.10
CA SER A 91 0.15 -10.67 6.12
C SER A 91 1.04 -10.32 7.33
N VAL A 92 0.90 -9.10 7.86
CA VAL A 92 1.61 -8.60 9.05
C VAL A 92 0.74 -8.55 10.32
N ARG A 93 -0.41 -9.26 10.31
CA ARG A 93 -1.39 -9.30 11.42
C ARG A 93 -1.93 -7.95 11.86
N GLY A 94 -1.88 -6.94 10.99
CA GLY A 94 -2.26 -5.57 11.34
C GLY A 94 -1.41 -4.95 12.45
N ILE A 95 -0.24 -5.50 12.79
CA ILE A 95 0.61 -4.97 13.88
C ILE A 95 1.07 -3.54 13.59
N ALA A 96 1.23 -3.19 12.31
CA ALA A 96 1.52 -1.83 11.90
C ALA A 96 0.50 -0.82 12.46
N GLU A 97 -0.77 -1.19 12.55
CA GLU A 97 -1.88 -0.27 12.83
C GLU A 97 -2.60 -0.57 14.15
N ALA A 98 -2.20 -1.65 14.83
CA ALA A 98 -2.76 -2.01 16.11
C ALA A 98 -2.40 -0.96 17.19
N PRO A 99 -3.35 -0.61 18.07
CA PRO A 99 -3.11 0.35 19.15
C PRO A 99 -2.16 -0.24 20.19
N ASP A 100 -1.36 0.63 20.82
CA ASP A 100 -0.32 0.23 21.77
C ASP A 100 -0.85 -0.68 22.89
N GLU A 101 -2.03 -0.38 23.42
CA GLU A 101 -2.65 -1.16 24.50
C GLU A 101 -2.87 -2.65 24.16
N LEU A 102 -2.93 -3.01 22.87
CA LEU A 102 -3.17 -4.38 22.40
C LEU A 102 -1.90 -5.08 21.93
N LEU A 103 -0.77 -4.36 21.89
CA LEU A 103 0.51 -4.88 21.44
C LEU A 103 1.42 -5.18 22.63
N ASP A 104 2.09 -6.34 22.56
CA ASP A 104 3.17 -6.69 23.48
C ASP A 104 4.39 -5.77 23.28
N GLU A 105 5.28 -5.69 24.28
CA GLU A 105 6.48 -4.83 24.22
C GLU A 105 7.35 -5.10 22.99
N ARG A 106 7.54 -6.39 22.65
CA ARG A 106 8.25 -6.81 21.44
C ARG A 106 7.57 -6.32 20.17
N GLN A 107 6.24 -6.39 20.09
CA GLN A 107 5.50 -5.98 18.89
C GLN A 107 5.56 -4.45 18.70
N ARG A 108 5.47 -3.68 19.80
CA ARG A 108 5.62 -2.22 19.76
C ARG A 108 7.02 -1.80 19.29
N SER A 109 8.07 -2.45 19.80
CA SER A 109 9.45 -2.11 19.41
C SER A 109 9.72 -2.43 17.93
N ILE A 110 9.24 -3.57 17.43
CA ILE A 110 9.31 -3.94 16.01
C ILE A 110 8.54 -2.93 15.15
N ARG A 111 7.30 -2.60 15.52
CA ARG A 111 6.46 -1.62 14.81
C ARG A 111 7.15 -0.26 14.70
N ASN A 112 7.61 0.30 15.83
CA ASN A 112 8.24 1.62 15.87
C ASN A 112 9.56 1.64 15.07
N SER A 113 10.36 0.56 15.15
CA SER A 113 11.54 0.39 14.31
C SER A 113 11.16 0.41 12.83
N ASN A 114 10.16 -0.39 12.42
CA ASN A 114 9.71 -0.47 11.03
C ASN A 114 9.17 0.87 10.50
N TYR A 115 8.41 1.63 11.29
CA TYR A 115 7.97 2.97 10.91
C TYR A 115 9.14 3.90 10.60
N ARG A 116 10.19 3.87 11.43
CA ARG A 116 11.41 4.68 11.21
C ARG A 116 12.07 4.34 9.88
N TYR A 117 12.29 3.05 9.59
CA TYR A 117 12.90 2.63 8.32
C TYR A 117 12.01 2.94 7.12
N SER A 118 10.68 2.79 7.28
CA SER A 118 9.73 3.07 6.21
C SER A 118 9.77 4.53 5.81
N TYR A 119 9.63 5.46 6.75
CA TYR A 119 9.64 6.89 6.40
C TYR A 119 11.03 7.41 5.98
N LEU A 120 12.10 6.77 6.44
CA LEU A 120 13.44 7.05 5.92
C LEU A 120 13.56 6.62 4.45
N LEU A 121 13.09 5.41 4.09
CA LEU A 121 13.02 4.95 2.71
C LEU A 121 12.10 5.83 1.85
N LEU A 122 10.95 6.25 2.39
CA LEU A 122 10.05 7.17 1.72
C LEU A 122 10.75 8.49 1.39
N GLY A 123 11.57 9.02 2.29
CA GLY A 123 12.37 10.22 2.03
C GLY A 123 13.22 10.07 0.78
N TYR A 124 13.90 8.94 0.60
CA TYR A 124 14.65 8.66 -0.63
C TYR A 124 13.75 8.54 -1.85
N VAL A 125 12.59 7.88 -1.74
CA VAL A 125 11.62 7.76 -2.85
C VAL A 125 11.14 9.14 -3.29
N VAL A 126 10.81 10.02 -2.34
CA VAL A 126 10.37 11.40 -2.63
C VAL A 126 11.50 12.22 -3.25
N ILE A 127 12.75 12.08 -2.78
CA ILE A 127 13.90 12.75 -3.40
C ILE A 127 14.08 12.30 -4.85
N VAL A 128 14.07 10.99 -5.11
CA VAL A 128 14.16 10.45 -6.48
C VAL A 128 13.01 10.99 -7.34
N PHE A 129 11.79 11.01 -6.80
CA PHE A 129 10.63 11.57 -7.48
C PHE A 129 10.83 13.05 -7.83
N MET A 130 11.32 13.88 -6.90
CA MET A 130 11.61 15.30 -7.15
C MET A 130 12.72 15.51 -8.19
N ILE A 131 13.75 14.66 -8.19
CA ILE A 131 14.81 14.68 -9.20
C ILE A 131 14.23 14.38 -10.59
N LEU A 132 13.39 13.34 -10.71
CA LEU A 132 12.74 12.98 -11.97
C LEU A 132 11.87 14.13 -12.51
N LEU A 133 11.10 14.79 -11.63
CA LEU A 133 10.31 15.98 -11.98
C LEU A 133 11.16 17.18 -12.44
N SER A 134 12.40 17.26 -11.96
CA SER A 134 13.34 18.34 -12.29
C SER A 134 14.01 18.11 -13.64
N ILE A 135 14.34 16.87 -13.99
CA ILE A 135 15.06 16.51 -15.23
C ILE A 135 14.12 16.48 -16.45
N ALA A 136 12.85 16.11 -16.29
CA ALA A 136 11.89 15.99 -17.38
C ALA A 136 10.73 16.99 -17.24
N PRO A 137 10.96 18.31 -17.45
CA PRO A 137 9.95 19.34 -17.24
C PRO A 137 8.74 19.22 -18.17
N GLU A 138 8.94 18.74 -19.39
CA GLU A 138 7.88 18.52 -20.40
C GLU A 138 7.00 17.31 -20.08
N ASN A 139 7.56 16.33 -19.35
CA ASN A 139 6.83 15.15 -18.85
C ASN A 139 6.38 15.36 -17.41
N ARG A 140 6.34 16.62 -16.94
CA ARG A 140 5.80 16.89 -15.63
C ARG A 140 4.35 16.43 -15.63
N PRO A 141 3.94 15.67 -14.61
CA PRO A 141 2.53 15.34 -14.44
C PRO A 141 1.64 16.62 -14.30
N PHE A 142 2.23 17.81 -14.18
CA PHE A 142 1.59 19.13 -14.12
C PHE A 142 1.84 20.06 -15.33
N SER A 143 2.45 19.58 -16.42
CA SER A 143 2.58 20.44 -17.61
C SER A 143 1.18 20.72 -18.18
N GLU A 144 0.81 21.99 -18.35
CA GLU A 144 -0.44 22.37 -19.02
C GLU A 144 -0.42 21.82 -20.47
N GLY A 145 -1.24 20.81 -20.74
CA GLY A 145 -1.31 20.16 -22.05
C GLY A 145 -2.07 18.82 -22.04
N GLU A 146 -2.37 18.29 -23.22
CA GLU A 146 -3.21 17.10 -23.42
C GLU A 146 -2.62 15.78 -22.88
N GLN A 147 -1.33 15.73 -22.53
CA GLN A 147 -0.55 14.48 -22.55
C GLN A 147 -0.34 13.78 -21.18
N GLY A 148 -0.73 14.34 -20.04
CA GLY A 148 -0.56 13.61 -18.77
C GLY A 148 -1.39 14.15 -17.61
N ASP A 149 -2.30 13.33 -17.09
CA ASP A 149 -2.97 13.60 -15.82
C ASP A 149 -2.13 13.00 -14.69
N ALA A 150 -1.54 13.85 -13.85
CA ALA A 150 -0.77 13.45 -12.66
C ALA A 150 -1.49 12.53 -11.68
N GLY A 151 -2.83 12.50 -11.69
CA GLY A 151 -3.63 12.04 -10.58
C GLY A 151 -3.23 10.65 -10.09
N PHE A 152 -3.01 9.72 -11.01
CA PHE A 152 -2.65 8.34 -10.68
C PHE A 152 -1.24 8.16 -10.11
N VAL A 153 -0.27 8.97 -10.53
CA VAL A 153 1.06 9.03 -9.89
C VAL A 153 0.92 9.47 -8.43
N TYR A 154 0.09 10.48 -8.14
CA TYR A 154 -0.16 10.93 -6.77
C TYR A 154 -0.90 9.89 -5.93
N ILE A 155 -1.94 9.27 -6.49
CA ILE A 155 -2.65 8.19 -5.81
C ILE A 155 -1.69 7.05 -5.50
N SER A 156 -0.81 6.67 -6.44
CA SER A 156 0.21 5.64 -6.21
C SER A 156 1.22 6.06 -5.12
N LEU A 157 1.65 7.32 -5.09
CA LEU A 157 2.52 7.83 -4.03
C LEU A 157 1.83 7.76 -2.65
N LEU A 158 0.58 8.20 -2.55
CA LEU A 158 -0.20 8.13 -1.30
C LEU A 158 -0.40 6.68 -0.85
N MET A 159 -0.71 5.78 -1.77
CA MET A 159 -0.83 4.34 -1.49
C MET A 159 0.51 3.74 -1.07
N THR A 160 1.61 4.18 -1.67
CA THR A 160 2.97 3.81 -1.24
C THR A 160 3.20 4.27 0.20
N MET A 161 2.90 5.52 0.54
CA MET A 161 3.05 6.06 1.89
C MET A 161 2.23 5.27 2.93
N ALA A 162 1.00 4.91 2.59
CA ALA A 162 0.12 4.16 3.48
C ALA A 162 0.58 2.71 3.67
N SER A 163 1.08 2.06 2.61
CA SER A 163 1.45 0.64 2.61
C SER A 163 2.87 0.35 3.09
N LEU A 164 3.77 1.35 3.05
CA LEU A 164 5.20 1.18 3.29
C LEU A 164 5.53 0.52 4.64
N PRO A 165 4.90 0.89 5.78
CA PRO A 165 5.16 0.23 7.07
C PRO A 165 4.88 -1.27 7.03
N SER A 166 3.78 -1.65 6.38
CA SER A 166 3.39 -3.06 6.20
C SER A 166 4.34 -3.78 5.25
N MET A 167 4.78 -3.13 4.16
CA MET A 167 5.74 -3.71 3.21
C MET A 167 7.11 -3.95 3.85
N VAL A 168 7.65 -2.97 4.58
CA VAL A 168 8.95 -3.08 5.27
C VAL A 168 8.90 -4.16 6.34
N MET A 169 7.82 -4.20 7.13
CA MET A 169 7.62 -5.24 8.14
C MET A 169 7.54 -6.63 7.51
N ALA A 170 6.76 -6.79 6.43
CA ALA A 170 6.63 -8.05 5.69
C ALA A 170 7.96 -8.53 5.09
N TRP A 171 8.81 -7.59 4.66
CA TRP A 171 10.10 -7.89 4.05
C TRP A 171 11.18 -8.30 5.06
N ARG A 172 11.25 -7.57 6.19
CA ARG A 172 12.35 -7.66 7.15
C ARG A 172 12.13 -8.72 8.22
N GLU A 173 10.94 -8.75 8.81
CA GLU A 173 10.70 -9.59 9.98
C GLU A 173 10.51 -11.05 9.56
N ARG A 174 11.22 -11.96 10.24
CA ARG A 174 11.12 -13.42 10.01
C ARG A 174 9.91 -13.99 10.72
N ASP A 175 9.75 -13.65 12.00
CA ASP A 175 8.70 -14.17 12.87
C ASP A 175 7.77 -13.05 13.33
N ILE A 176 6.53 -13.10 12.85
CA ILE A 176 5.44 -12.19 13.23
C ILE A 176 4.22 -13.01 13.62
#